data_AF-A0A938MCT6-F1
#
_entry.id   AF-A0A938MCT6-F1
#
_cell.length_a   1.000
_cell.length_b   1.000
_cell.length_c   1.000
_cell.angle_alpha   90.00
_cell.angle_beta   90.00
_cell.angle_gamma   90.00
#
_symmetry.space_group_name_H-M   'P 1'
#
loop_
_entity.id
_entity.type
_entity.pdbx_description
1 polymer ?
#
loop_
_entity_poly.entity_id
_entity_poly.type
_entity_poly.pdbx_seq_one_letter_code
_entity_poly.pdbx_strand_id
1 'polypeptide(L)'
;MLKVKFWGVRGSIPAPLSAAQMQGKIEDALLQARPSDLKDRGAVRRFLERLSAGAKGTYGGNTACVSITDGKHTVVFDAGSGLREFGRELMAKRVMFRGQPLSIFLSHFHWDHI
;
A
#
# COMPACT_ATOMS: atom_id res chain seq x y z
N MET A 1 -19.63 0.71 11.01
CA MET A 1 -18.84 -0.54 10.86
C MET A 1 -17.39 -0.18 11.10
N LEU A 2 -16.68 -0.93 11.95
CA LEU A 2 -15.26 -0.70 12.21
C LEU A 2 -14.45 -1.08 10.96
N LYS A 3 -13.53 -0.22 10.54
CA LYS A 3 -12.64 -0.46 9.40
C LYS A 3 -11.19 -0.37 9.86
N VAL A 4 -10.45 -1.45 9.66
CA VAL A 4 -9.00 -1.51 9.86
C VAL A 4 -8.32 -1.43 8.50
N LYS A 5 -7.27 -0.61 8.39
CA LYS A 5 -6.44 -0.53 7.19
C LYS A 5 -4.97 -0.44 7.57
N PHE A 6 -4.17 -1.30 6.94
CA PHE A 6 -2.72 -1.32 7.04
C PHE A 6 -2.13 -0.43 5.94
N TRP A 7 -1.41 0.60 6.34
CA TRP A 7 -0.74 1.54 5.45
C TRP A 7 0.72 1.19 5.24
N GLY A 8 1.32 0.54 6.23
CA GLY A 8 2.62 -0.10 6.14
C GLY A 8 2.74 -1.25 7.12
N VAL A 9 3.52 -2.26 6.72
CA VAL A 9 3.65 -3.56 7.40
C VAL A 9 5.11 -4.03 7.45
N ARG A 10 6.07 -3.17 7.08
CA ARG A 10 7.50 -3.46 7.20
C ARG A 10 8.07 -2.84 8.47
N GLY A 11 9.13 -3.44 9.00
CA GLY A 11 9.96 -2.82 10.04
C GLY A 11 11.14 -2.03 9.46
N SER A 12 11.81 -1.29 10.34
CA SER A 12 13.07 -0.53 10.22
C SER A 12 13.25 0.23 8.90
N ILE A 13 13.68 -0.46 7.84
CA ILE A 13 13.96 0.16 6.55
C ILE A 13 13.44 -0.79 5.48
N PRO A 14 12.44 -0.40 4.66
CA PRO A 14 11.96 -1.26 3.60
C PRO A 14 13.06 -1.44 2.56
N ALA A 15 13.65 -2.63 2.51
CA ALA A 15 14.54 -2.99 1.42
C ALA A 15 13.71 -3.01 0.12
N PRO A 16 14.03 -2.17 -0.88
CA PRO A 16 13.37 -2.25 -2.17
C PRO A 16 13.62 -3.63 -2.78
N LEU A 17 12.75 -4.06 -3.71
CA LEU A 17 13.04 -5.25 -4.49
C LEU A 17 14.36 -5.06 -5.23
N SER A 18 15.21 -6.09 -5.19
CA SER A 18 16.43 -6.11 -6.01
C SER A 18 16.07 -6.20 -7.49
N ALA A 19 17.01 -5.84 -8.37
CA ALA A 19 16.82 -5.97 -9.81
C ALA A 19 16.48 -7.42 -10.22
N ALA A 20 17.14 -8.40 -9.62
CA ALA A 20 16.88 -9.82 -9.85
C ALA A 20 15.46 -10.22 -9.42
N GLN A 21 14.98 -9.72 -8.28
CA GLN A 21 13.61 -9.97 -7.83
C GLN A 21 12.58 -9.33 -8.75
N MET A 22 12.83 -8.10 -9.23
CA MET A 22 11.97 -7.44 -10.21
C MET A 22 11.94 -8.20 -11.54
N GLN A 23 13.10 -8.66 -12.02
CA GLN A 23 13.20 -9.45 -13.24
C GLN A 23 12.41 -10.76 -13.11
N GLY A 24 12.59 -11.50 -12.01
CA GLY A 24 11.83 -12.74 -11.77
C GLY A 24 10.32 -12.51 -11.79
N LYS A 25 9.82 -11.40 -11.23
CA LYS A 25 8.40 -11.05 -11.30
C LYS A 25 7.91 -10.75 -12.72
N ILE A 26 8.76 -10.12 -13.53
CA ILE A 26 8.45 -9.85 -14.93
C ILE A 26 8.39 -11.18 -15.71
N GLU A 27 9.35 -12.07 -15.48
CA GLU A 27 9.38 -13.41 -16.09
C GLU A 27 8.14 -14.22 -15.70
N ASP A 28 7.80 -14.28 -14.40
CA ASP A 28 6.61 -14.97 -13.90
C ASP A 28 5.31 -14.41 -14.49
N ALA A 29 5.22 -13.09 -14.70
CA ALA A 29 4.09 -12.47 -15.36
C ALA A 29 4.05 -12.86 -16.85
N LEU A 30 5.17 -12.79 -17.56
CA LEU A 30 5.24 -13.13 -18.99
C LEU A 30 4.92 -14.60 -19.26
N LEU A 31 5.31 -15.52 -18.37
CA LEU A 31 4.96 -16.94 -18.46
C LEU A 31 3.44 -17.21 -18.36
N GLN A 32 2.67 -16.27 -17.79
CA GLN A 32 1.21 -16.35 -17.73
C GLN A 32 0.50 -15.66 -18.91
N ALA A 33 1.25 -14.93 -19.74
CA ALA A 33 0.72 -14.19 -20.87
C ALA A 33 0.52 -15.11 -22.09
N ARG A 34 -0.53 -14.85 -22.86
CA ARG A 34 -0.73 -15.45 -24.19
C ARG A 34 -0.25 -14.48 -25.27
N PRO A 35 0.06 -14.93 -26.50
CA PRO A 35 0.42 -14.04 -27.59
C PRO A 35 -0.60 -12.90 -27.82
N SER A 36 -1.90 -13.17 -27.64
CA SER A 36 -2.96 -12.17 -27.74
C SER A 36 -2.90 -11.08 -26.66
N ASP A 37 -2.33 -11.38 -25.50
CA ASP A 37 -2.24 -10.47 -24.36
C ASP A 37 -1.17 -9.37 -24.58
N LEU A 38 -0.23 -9.59 -25.50
CA LEU A 38 0.90 -8.70 -25.78
C LEU A 38 0.76 -7.93 -27.11
N LYS A 39 -0.41 -8.02 -27.77
CA LYS A 39 -0.65 -7.45 -29.10
C LYS A 39 -0.59 -5.92 -29.14
N ASP A 40 -1.11 -5.27 -28.09
CA ASP A 40 -1.18 -3.81 -27.97
C ASP A 40 -1.28 -3.40 -26.49
N ARG A 41 -1.14 -2.09 -26.21
CA ARG A 41 -1.21 -1.56 -24.83
C ARG A 41 -2.54 -1.86 -24.13
N GLY A 42 -3.65 -1.93 -24.87
CA GLY A 42 -4.96 -2.26 -24.32
C GLY A 42 -5.04 -3.73 -23.90
N ALA A 43 -4.50 -4.64 -24.71
CA ALA A 43 -4.37 -6.06 -24.38
C ALA A 43 -3.51 -6.28 -23.14
N VAL A 44 -2.37 -5.57 -23.06
CA VAL A 44 -1.49 -5.64 -21.89
C VAL A 44 -2.22 -5.17 -20.63
N ARG A 45 -2.98 -4.07 -20.68
CA ARG A 45 -3.77 -3.62 -19.51
C ARG A 45 -4.77 -4.67 -19.02
N ARG A 46 -5.53 -5.29 -19.93
CA ARG A 46 -6.46 -6.38 -19.59
C ARG A 46 -5.76 -7.59 -19.00
N PHE A 47 -4.56 -7.91 -19.50
CA PHE A 47 -3.74 -8.97 -18.93
C PHE A 47 -3.27 -8.65 -17.51
N LEU A 48 -2.79 -7.42 -17.26
CA LEU A 48 -2.41 -6.98 -15.92
C LEU A 48 -3.59 -7.08 -14.95
N GLU A 49 -4.82 -6.78 -15.38
CA GLU A 49 -6.02 -6.94 -14.55
C GLU A 49 -6.25 -8.39 -14.09
N ARG A 50 -5.86 -9.38 -14.90
CA ARG A 50 -5.95 -10.82 -14.58
C ARG A 50 -4.88 -11.32 -13.60
N LEU A 51 -3.73 -10.65 -13.52
CA LEU A 51 -2.67 -11.01 -12.59
C LEU A 51 -3.12 -10.82 -11.12
N SER A 52 -2.55 -11.63 -10.22
CA SER A 52 -2.75 -11.44 -8.78
C SER A 52 -2.20 -10.08 -8.32
N ALA A 53 -2.70 -9.57 -7.19
CA ALA A 53 -2.24 -8.29 -6.64
C ALA A 53 -0.71 -8.29 -6.37
N GLY A 54 -0.17 -9.42 -5.93
CA GLY A 54 1.26 -9.59 -5.66
C GLY A 54 2.11 -9.77 -6.93
N ALA A 55 1.53 -10.23 -8.03
CA ALA A 55 2.22 -10.24 -9.32
C ALA A 55 2.26 -8.82 -9.93
N LYS A 56 1.15 -8.07 -9.84
CA LYS A 56 1.07 -6.67 -10.32
C LYS A 56 1.91 -5.67 -9.52
N GLY A 57 2.01 -5.85 -8.21
CA GLY A 57 2.59 -4.88 -7.30
C GLY A 57 3.43 -5.56 -6.22
N THR A 58 3.92 -4.80 -5.26
CA THR A 58 4.68 -5.35 -4.12
C THR A 58 3.88 -5.20 -2.83
N TYR A 59 4.15 -6.06 -1.86
CA TYR A 59 3.60 -5.93 -0.51
C TYR A 59 4.63 -5.31 0.42
N GLY A 60 4.16 -4.39 1.26
CA GLY A 60 4.98 -3.76 2.31
C GLY A 60 6.12 -2.92 1.75
N GLY A 61 5.80 -1.76 1.18
CA GLY A 61 6.79 -0.71 0.88
C GLY A 61 6.93 0.33 2.00
N ASN A 62 5.91 0.45 2.85
CA ASN A 62 5.85 1.40 3.94
C ASN A 62 6.13 0.73 5.29
N THR A 63 6.72 1.47 6.21
CA THR A 63 6.93 1.06 7.61
C THR A 63 5.65 1.20 8.43
N ALA A 64 5.67 0.68 9.65
CA ALA A 64 4.50 0.53 10.53
C ALA A 64 3.56 1.75 10.53
N CYS A 65 2.33 1.52 10.05
CA CYS A 65 1.24 2.48 10.16
C CYS A 65 -0.09 1.75 9.94
N VAL A 66 -0.98 1.81 10.93
CA VAL A 66 -2.29 1.16 10.88
C VAL A 66 -3.35 2.16 11.31
N SER A 67 -4.45 2.27 10.57
CA SER A 67 -5.60 3.09 10.98
C SER A 67 -6.80 2.22 11.31
N ILE A 68 -7.50 2.57 12.38
CA ILE A 68 -8.81 2.03 12.74
C ILE A 68 -9.80 3.20 12.74
N THR A 69 -10.92 3.06 12.03
CA THR A 69 -11.98 4.06 12.03
C THR A 69 -13.35 3.43 12.14
N ASP A 70 -14.24 4.05 12.91
CA ASP A 70 -15.67 3.72 12.95
C ASP A 70 -16.52 4.65 12.04
N GLY A 71 -15.86 5.58 11.34
CA GLY A 71 -16.48 6.62 10.51
C GLY A 71 -16.72 7.95 11.22
N LYS A 72 -16.50 8.04 12.54
CA LYS A 72 -16.61 9.26 13.35
C LYS A 72 -15.29 9.65 13.99
N HIS A 73 -14.51 8.67 14.43
CA HIS A 73 -13.17 8.84 14.99
C HIS A 73 -12.22 7.95 14.20
N THR A 74 -11.01 8.44 13.95
CA THR A 74 -9.91 7.63 13.44
C THR A 74 -8.76 7.58 14.44
N VAL A 75 -8.30 6.37 14.72
CA VAL A 75 -7.10 6.11 15.52
C VAL A 75 -6.03 5.57 14.59
N VAL A 76 -4.83 6.12 14.66
CA VAL A 76 -3.65 5.65 13.95
C VAL A 76 -2.66 5.08 14.96
N PHE A 77 -2.15 3.88 14.69
CA PHE A 77 -1.07 3.25 15.42
C PHE A 77 0.19 3.32 14.55
N ASP A 78 1.22 3.92 15.12
CA ASP A 78 2.51 4.22 14.51
C ASP A 78 2.43 5.15 13.29
N ALA A 79 3.40 6.05 13.21
CA ALA A 79 3.47 7.15 12.26
C ALA A 79 4.57 6.95 11.21
N GLY A 80 5.00 5.69 10.97
CA GLY A 80 6.02 5.38 9.97
C GLY A 80 5.67 5.84 8.55
N SER A 81 6.47 5.44 7.55
CA SER A 81 6.30 5.93 6.17
C SER A 81 4.93 5.65 5.54
N GLY A 82 4.13 4.74 6.11
CA GLY A 82 2.73 4.52 5.74
C GLY A 82 1.81 5.71 6.05
N LEU A 83 2.15 6.56 7.02
CA LEU A 83 1.38 7.73 7.40
C LEU A 83 1.19 8.71 6.23
N ARG A 84 2.18 8.81 5.34
CA ARG A 84 2.10 9.66 4.14
C ARG A 84 0.96 9.22 3.21
N GLU A 85 0.82 7.92 2.99
CA GLU A 85 -0.26 7.38 2.15
C GLU A 85 -1.63 7.50 2.83
N PHE A 86 -1.68 7.33 4.16
CA PHE A 86 -2.87 7.61 4.96
C PHE A 86 -3.33 9.07 4.80
N GLY A 87 -2.42 10.02 5.00
CA GLY A 87 -2.70 11.46 4.84
C GLY A 87 -3.18 11.80 3.43
N ARG A 88 -2.58 11.21 2.39
CA ARG A 88 -3.01 11.41 1.00
C ARG A 88 -4.45 10.95 0.76
N GLU A 89 -4.85 9.80 1.30
CA GLU A 89 -6.24 9.33 1.21
C GLU A 89 -7.21 10.23 1.99
N LEU A 90 -6.82 10.69 3.18
CA LEU A 90 -7.64 11.61 3.97
C LEU A 90 -7.91 12.92 3.23
N MET A 91 -6.88 13.50 2.61
CA MET A 91 -7.00 14.71 1.80
C MET A 91 -7.90 14.47 0.58
N ALA A 92 -7.69 13.38 -0.15
CA ALA A 92 -8.48 13.03 -1.34
C ALA A 92 -9.97 12.85 -1.02
N LYS A 93 -10.30 12.26 0.12
CA LYS A 93 -11.69 12.04 0.54
C LYS A 93 -12.35 13.25 1.21
N ARG A 94 -11.61 14.36 1.39
CA ARG A 94 -12.02 15.53 2.19
C ARG A 94 -12.51 15.18 3.61
N VAL A 95 -12.08 14.04 4.16
CA VAL A 95 -12.57 13.52 5.46
C VAL A 95 -12.07 14.37 6.62
N MET A 96 -10.83 14.89 6.52
CA MET A 96 -10.25 15.76 7.55
C MET A 96 -10.96 17.11 7.69
N PHE A 97 -11.69 17.57 6.66
CA PHE A 97 -12.35 18.88 6.69
C PHE A 97 -13.70 18.87 7.43
N ARG A 98 -14.08 17.77 8.08
CA ARG A 98 -15.36 17.67 8.83
C ARG A 98 -15.19 17.67 10.36
N GLY A 99 -14.01 18.00 10.88
CA GLY A 99 -13.78 18.10 12.32
C GLY A 99 -13.81 16.77 13.07
N GLN A 100 -13.60 15.64 12.37
CA GLN A 100 -13.54 14.33 13.01
C GLN A 100 -12.25 14.18 13.84
N PRO A 101 -12.32 13.70 15.09
CA PRO A 101 -11.14 13.46 15.89
C PRO A 101 -10.17 12.47 15.21
N LEU A 102 -8.88 12.78 15.30
CA LEU A 102 -7.77 11.90 14.92
C LEU A 102 -6.85 11.74 16.13
N SER A 103 -6.57 10.51 16.53
CA SER A 103 -5.59 10.20 17.58
C SER A 103 -4.47 9.37 16.99
N ILE A 104 -3.22 9.69 17.36
CA ILE A 104 -2.03 8.91 16.95
C ILE A 104 -1.42 8.30 18.22
N PHE A 105 -1.23 6.98 18.21
CA PHE A 105 -0.52 6.25 19.25
C PHE A 105 0.79 5.74 18.67
N LEU A 106 1.90 6.11 19.30
CA LEU A 106 3.22 5.61 18.94
C LEU A 106 3.56 4.47 19.89
N SER A 107 3.86 3.28 19.36
CA SER A 107 4.23 2.13 20.18
C SER A 107 5.60 2.33 20.85
N HIS A 108 6.54 2.96 20.14
CA HIS A 108 7.87 3.34 20.58
C HIS A 108 8.48 4.38 19.62
N PHE A 109 9.68 4.86 19.91
CA PHE A 109 10.29 6.01 19.20
C PHE A 109 11.45 5.61 18.27
N HIS A 110 11.32 4.51 17.53
CA HIS A 110 12.21 4.25 16.40
C HIS A 110 11.78 5.05 15.17
N TRP A 111 12.73 5.36 14.28
CA TRP A 111 12.49 6.18 13.10
C TRP A 111 11.45 5.61 12.14
N ASP A 112 11.27 4.29 12.13
CA ASP A 112 10.29 3.61 11.30
C ASP A 112 8.86 3.68 11.84
N HIS A 113 8.68 4.30 13.01
CA HIS A 113 7.41 4.52 13.70
C HIS A 113 7.00 6.00 13.79
N ILE A 114 7.81 6.94 13.25
CA ILE A 114 7.60 8.40 13.34
C ILE A 114 7.51 9.04 11.95
#